data_AF-A0A859DSA1-F1
#
_entry.id   AF-A0A859DSA1-F1
#
_cell.length_a   1.000
_cell.length_b   1.000
_cell.length_c   1.000
_cell.angle_alpha   90.00
_cell.angle_beta   90.00
_cell.angle_gamma   90.00
#
_symmetry.space_group_name_H-M   'P 1'
#
loop_
_entity.id
_entity.type
_entity.pdbx_description
1 polymer ?
#
loop_
_entity_poly.entity_id
_entity_poly.type
_entity_poly.pdbx_seq_one_letter_code
_entity_poly.pdbx_strand_id
1 'polypeptide(L)'
;MRSDAMLRSFISAAVEKGFKDIERDPKRSVRQLVDLGTYFAKGRFQRYFFDIFGEMLHNENSSYYKWIHDLVVNADQKQLKTFGMNLAYNGWTVGARTVRTLEKAAGYNVPWTLIFHFSKSGLFTPQMLDRAIQQGEELGIYSYMIFSNGEEAPMELVPVLENHPDCAFVLFCENRQVSDELITVILQVKNTLLCLHCDDGFLQTAKQMNSRHCFFAAWYPYDDTFQKAFYQRELLPQVLQARTPFFFFIALRTCSSQKRREVRSEILKCRQTQSEPVFCIDFYADLAFIDGVISSDPCVLTFNADGISEAAPGCYPMKARSLRDHTLQELLTEVLPHPPEASAPRTGAVQ
;
A
#
# COMPACT_ATOMS: atom_id res chain seq x y z
N MET A 1 12.04 -23.03 0.61
CA MET A 1 11.86 -23.21 -0.86
C MET A 1 10.74 -24.18 -1.23
N ARG A 2 10.87 -25.51 -1.10
CA ARG A 2 9.81 -26.45 -1.54
C ARG A 2 8.51 -26.35 -0.73
N SER A 3 8.61 -26.06 0.56
CA SER A 3 7.48 -25.81 1.46
C SER A 3 6.80 -24.45 1.21
N ASP A 4 7.57 -23.40 0.93
CA ASP A 4 7.03 -22.05 0.69
C ASP A 4 6.30 -21.98 -0.65
N ALA A 5 6.84 -22.60 -1.71
CA ALA A 5 6.17 -22.70 -3.01
C ALA A 5 4.84 -23.47 -2.93
N MET A 6 4.80 -24.55 -2.13
CA MET A 6 3.57 -25.32 -1.88
C MET A 6 2.55 -24.49 -1.08
N LEU A 7 2.99 -23.78 -0.04
CA LEU A 7 2.12 -22.89 0.75
C LEU A 7 1.56 -21.74 -0.10
N ARG A 8 2.40 -21.10 -0.93
CA ARG A 8 1.99 -20.04 -1.88
C ARG A 8 0.92 -20.56 -2.85
N SER A 9 1.13 -21.76 -3.40
CA SER A 9 0.17 -22.38 -4.33
C SER A 9 -1.15 -22.69 -3.64
N PHE A 10 -1.12 -23.19 -2.41
CA PHE A 10 -2.32 -23.46 -1.61
C PHE A 10 -3.10 -22.16 -1.31
N ILE A 11 -2.42 -21.12 -0.82
CA ILE A 11 -3.06 -19.82 -0.54
C ILE A 11 -3.63 -19.23 -1.84
N SER A 12 -2.89 -19.29 -2.95
CA SER A 12 -3.36 -18.80 -4.24
C SER A 12 -4.64 -19.50 -4.72
N ALA A 13 -4.69 -20.84 -4.58
CA ALA A 13 -5.88 -21.62 -4.91
C ALA A 13 -7.07 -21.29 -3.99
N ALA A 14 -6.81 -21.05 -2.70
CA ALA A 14 -7.84 -20.68 -1.76
C ALA A 14 -8.42 -19.28 -2.02
N VAL A 15 -7.57 -18.31 -2.38
CA VAL A 15 -8.02 -16.97 -2.82
C VAL A 15 -8.87 -17.07 -4.07
N GLU A 16 -8.43 -17.85 -5.07
CA GLU A 16 -9.18 -18.04 -6.31
C GLU A 16 -10.54 -18.72 -6.09
N LYS A 17 -10.59 -19.71 -5.18
CA LYS A 17 -11.85 -20.30 -4.76
C LYS A 17 -12.74 -19.27 -4.04
N GLY A 18 -12.16 -18.51 -3.11
CA GLY A 18 -12.87 -17.48 -2.36
C GLY A 18 -13.49 -16.42 -3.25
N PHE A 19 -12.84 -16.01 -4.33
CA PHE A 19 -13.42 -15.09 -5.31
C PHE A 19 -14.69 -15.66 -5.96
N LYS A 20 -14.66 -16.92 -6.40
CA LYS A 20 -15.84 -17.59 -6.98
C LYS A 20 -16.99 -17.74 -5.98
N ASP A 21 -16.67 -17.96 -4.70
CA ASP A 21 -17.66 -18.14 -3.64
C ASP A 21 -18.26 -16.78 -3.21
N ILE A 22 -17.48 -15.68 -3.24
CA ILE A 22 -17.93 -14.32 -2.91
C ILE A 22 -19.04 -13.84 -3.85
N GLU A 23 -19.01 -14.20 -5.14
CA GLU A 23 -20.07 -13.86 -6.10
C GLU A 23 -21.45 -14.43 -5.70
N ARG A 24 -21.48 -15.51 -4.90
CA ARG A 24 -22.71 -16.20 -4.49
C ARG A 24 -23.13 -15.84 -3.07
N ASP A 25 -22.19 -15.84 -2.13
CA ASP A 25 -22.41 -15.56 -0.71
C ASP A 25 -21.23 -14.75 -0.17
N PRO A 26 -21.23 -13.41 -0.36
CA PRO A 26 -20.10 -12.58 0.03
C PRO A 26 -19.88 -12.56 1.53
N LYS A 27 -20.95 -12.60 2.34
CA LYS A 27 -20.81 -12.54 3.80
C LYS A 27 -20.07 -13.76 4.34
N ARG A 28 -20.52 -14.96 3.95
CA ARG A 28 -19.90 -16.20 4.39
C ARG A 28 -18.49 -16.36 3.82
N SER A 29 -18.31 -16.07 2.53
CA SER A 29 -17.05 -16.33 1.83
C SER A 29 -15.93 -15.41 2.29
N VAL A 30 -16.24 -14.13 2.57
CA VAL A 30 -15.26 -13.20 3.14
C VAL A 30 -14.82 -13.65 4.53
N ARG A 31 -15.76 -14.05 5.40
CA ARG A 31 -15.40 -14.59 6.73
C ARG A 31 -14.53 -15.83 6.61
N GLN A 32 -14.86 -16.76 5.72
CA GLN A 32 -14.05 -17.95 5.48
C GLN A 32 -12.63 -17.64 4.99
N LEU A 33 -12.46 -16.63 4.13
CA LEU A 33 -11.15 -16.18 3.70
C LEU A 33 -10.35 -15.55 4.85
N VAL A 34 -11.00 -14.77 5.71
CA VAL A 34 -10.38 -14.21 6.91
C VAL A 34 -9.96 -15.31 7.87
N ASP A 35 -10.85 -16.26 8.19
CA ASP A 35 -10.56 -17.41 9.05
C ASP A 35 -9.38 -18.24 8.53
N LEU A 36 -9.36 -18.47 7.21
CA LEU A 36 -8.26 -19.16 6.54
C LEU A 36 -6.95 -18.36 6.67
N GLY A 37 -7.02 -17.05 6.44
CA GLY A 37 -5.92 -16.13 6.64
C GLY A 37 -5.37 -16.18 8.07
N THR A 38 -6.24 -16.10 9.07
CA THR A 38 -5.93 -16.23 10.49
C THR A 38 -5.23 -17.56 10.80
N TYR A 39 -5.70 -18.66 10.22
CA TYR A 39 -5.07 -19.98 10.41
C TYR A 39 -3.63 -20.03 9.86
N PHE A 40 -3.36 -19.38 8.73
CA PHE A 40 -2.01 -19.31 8.15
C PHE A 40 -1.14 -18.17 8.68
N ALA A 41 -1.70 -17.29 9.52
CA ALA A 41 -1.02 -16.14 10.09
C ALA A 41 0.06 -16.58 11.10
N LYS A 42 1.29 -16.73 10.60
CA LYS A 42 2.47 -17.08 11.40
C LYS A 42 3.26 -15.84 11.85
N GLY A 43 3.08 -14.69 11.19
CA GLY A 43 3.72 -13.42 11.53
C GLY A 43 2.87 -12.50 12.42
N ARG A 44 3.52 -11.62 13.19
CA ARG A 44 2.86 -10.61 14.04
C ARG A 44 1.86 -9.76 13.27
N PHE A 45 2.25 -9.22 12.11
CA PHE A 45 1.37 -8.40 11.29
C PHE A 45 0.19 -9.16 10.70
N GLN A 46 0.40 -10.38 10.22
CA GLN A 46 -0.70 -11.18 9.67
C GLN A 46 -1.79 -11.41 10.73
N ARG A 47 -1.40 -11.78 11.95
CA ARG A 47 -2.36 -11.98 13.05
C ARG A 47 -3.10 -10.69 13.34
N TYR A 48 -2.37 -9.59 13.54
CA TYR A 48 -2.98 -8.29 13.77
C TYR A 48 -3.93 -7.85 12.64
N PHE A 49 -3.50 -8.01 11.38
CA PHE A 49 -4.29 -7.66 10.20
C PHE A 49 -5.57 -8.49 10.15
N PHE A 50 -5.49 -9.81 10.34
CA PHE A 50 -6.68 -10.67 10.33
C PHE A 50 -7.54 -10.50 11.58
N ASP A 51 -6.97 -10.17 12.73
CA ASP A 51 -7.73 -9.85 13.95
C ASP A 51 -8.52 -8.55 13.73
N ILE A 52 -7.90 -7.49 13.20
CA ILE A 52 -8.61 -6.25 12.87
C ILE A 52 -9.66 -6.46 11.78
N PHE A 53 -9.31 -7.11 10.68
CA PHE A 53 -10.28 -7.36 9.61
C PHE A 53 -11.40 -8.29 10.10
N GLY A 54 -11.09 -9.28 10.93
CA GLY A 54 -12.05 -10.16 11.58
C GLY A 54 -13.01 -9.39 12.48
N GLU A 55 -12.49 -8.61 13.43
CA GLU A 55 -13.27 -7.69 14.28
C GLU A 55 -14.15 -6.76 13.45
N MET A 56 -13.59 -6.17 12.39
CA MET A 56 -14.34 -5.30 11.50
C MET A 56 -15.48 -6.04 10.80
N LEU A 57 -15.32 -7.31 10.46
CA LEU A 57 -16.34 -8.12 9.80
C LEU A 57 -17.35 -8.76 10.76
N HIS A 58 -17.18 -8.66 12.08
CA HIS A 58 -18.22 -9.08 13.04
C HIS A 58 -19.51 -8.28 12.88
N ASN A 59 -19.41 -7.03 12.40
CA ASN A 59 -20.57 -6.23 12.04
C ASN A 59 -21.27 -6.82 10.79
N GLU A 60 -22.32 -7.61 11.00
CA GLU A 60 -23.07 -8.25 9.91
C GLU A 60 -23.75 -7.27 8.94
N ASN A 61 -23.93 -6.02 9.38
CA ASN A 61 -24.55 -4.94 8.61
C ASN A 61 -23.50 -4.01 7.97
N SER A 62 -22.23 -4.40 7.99
CA SER A 62 -21.14 -3.65 7.39
C SER A 62 -21.30 -3.47 5.88
N SER A 63 -21.12 -2.24 5.40
CA SER A 63 -21.01 -1.95 3.97
C SER A 63 -19.74 -2.58 3.35
N TYR A 64 -18.81 -3.09 4.18
CA TYR A 64 -17.60 -3.73 3.69
C TYR A 64 -17.86 -5.08 3.01
N TYR A 65 -18.95 -5.77 3.35
CA TYR A 65 -19.36 -6.95 2.59
C TYR A 65 -19.76 -6.59 1.15
N LYS A 66 -20.49 -5.49 0.98
CA LYS A 66 -20.85 -4.97 -0.35
C LYS A 66 -19.61 -4.50 -1.11
N TRP A 67 -18.73 -3.78 -0.43
CA TRP A 67 -17.45 -3.34 -0.97
C TRP A 67 -16.60 -4.50 -1.52
N ILE A 68 -16.38 -5.56 -0.73
CA ILE A 68 -15.58 -6.72 -1.15
C ILE A 68 -16.28 -7.48 -2.28
N HIS A 69 -17.60 -7.67 -2.18
CA HIS A 69 -18.38 -8.26 -3.25
C HIS A 69 -18.22 -7.50 -4.57
N ASP A 70 -18.45 -6.20 -4.55
CA ASP A 70 -18.40 -5.36 -5.75
C ASP A 70 -16.98 -5.33 -6.33
N LEU A 71 -15.95 -5.35 -5.49
CA LEU A 71 -14.56 -5.47 -5.94
C LEU A 71 -14.31 -6.77 -6.71
N VAL A 72 -14.69 -7.92 -6.13
CA VAL A 72 -14.45 -9.25 -6.73
C VAL A 72 -15.24 -9.46 -8.02
N VAL A 73 -16.47 -8.94 -8.09
CA VAL A 73 -17.36 -9.07 -9.25
C VAL A 73 -16.94 -8.16 -10.40
N ASN A 74 -16.49 -6.93 -10.11
CA ASN A 74 -16.28 -5.92 -11.15
C ASN A 74 -14.84 -5.79 -11.62
N ALA A 75 -13.84 -6.24 -10.85
CA ALA A 75 -12.43 -6.13 -11.24
C ALA A 75 -11.87 -7.45 -11.80
N ASP A 76 -10.78 -7.36 -12.56
CA ASP A 76 -10.03 -8.50 -13.06
C ASP A 76 -9.48 -9.32 -11.87
N GLN A 77 -10.05 -10.50 -11.68
CA GLN A 77 -9.71 -11.38 -10.55
C GLN A 77 -8.25 -11.85 -10.60
N LYS A 78 -7.60 -11.89 -11.77
CA LYS A 78 -6.18 -12.25 -11.86
C LYS A 78 -5.30 -11.09 -11.40
N GLN A 79 -5.66 -9.85 -11.70
CA GLN A 79 -5.02 -8.66 -11.16
C GLN A 79 -5.17 -8.62 -9.64
N LEU A 80 -6.41 -8.73 -9.13
CA LEU A 80 -6.67 -8.77 -7.68
C LEU A 80 -5.83 -9.83 -6.97
N LYS A 81 -5.79 -11.06 -7.53
CA LYS A 81 -5.02 -12.17 -6.96
C LYS A 81 -3.51 -11.87 -7.00
N THR A 82 -2.99 -11.41 -8.13
CA THR A 82 -1.54 -11.20 -8.30
C THR A 82 -1.06 -10.08 -7.38
N PHE A 83 -1.68 -8.90 -7.45
CA PHE A 83 -1.37 -7.78 -6.57
C PHE A 83 -1.51 -8.16 -5.09
N GLY A 84 -2.63 -8.81 -4.71
CA GLY A 84 -2.88 -9.22 -3.33
C GLY A 84 -1.85 -10.23 -2.80
N MET A 85 -1.44 -11.20 -3.61
CA MET A 85 -0.38 -12.15 -3.26
C MET A 85 0.98 -11.46 -3.10
N ASN A 86 1.31 -10.50 -3.97
CA ASN A 86 2.57 -9.77 -3.87
C ASN A 86 2.61 -8.90 -2.60
N LEU A 87 1.54 -8.18 -2.30
CA LEU A 87 1.45 -7.32 -1.11
C LEU A 87 1.47 -8.16 0.19
N ALA A 88 0.54 -9.12 0.30
CA ALA A 88 0.35 -9.84 1.56
C ALA A 88 1.31 -11.02 1.72
N TYR A 89 1.44 -11.88 0.71
CA TYR A 89 2.31 -13.05 0.82
C TYR A 89 3.77 -12.68 0.63
N ASN A 90 4.16 -12.08 -0.50
CA ASN A 90 5.57 -11.74 -0.73
C ASN A 90 6.03 -10.64 0.24
N GLY A 91 5.30 -9.53 0.37
CA GLY A 91 5.63 -8.45 1.31
C GLY A 91 5.49 -8.85 2.78
N TRP A 92 4.25 -8.98 3.26
CA TRP A 92 4.00 -9.11 4.71
C TRP A 92 4.30 -10.48 5.31
N THR A 93 4.61 -11.50 4.50
CA THR A 93 4.93 -12.86 4.99
C THR A 93 6.39 -13.23 4.77
N VAL A 94 6.82 -13.26 3.51
CA VAL A 94 8.17 -13.69 3.12
C VAL A 94 9.15 -12.56 3.42
N GLY A 95 8.90 -11.37 2.88
CA GLY A 95 9.67 -10.15 3.10
C GLY A 95 9.79 -9.78 4.56
N ALA A 96 8.68 -9.75 5.29
CA ALA A 96 8.68 -9.51 6.75
C ALA A 96 9.54 -10.51 7.55
N ARG A 97 9.75 -11.74 7.06
CA ARG A 97 10.68 -12.70 7.70
C ARG A 97 12.13 -12.33 7.41
N THR A 98 12.45 -11.94 6.18
CA THR A 98 13.77 -11.46 5.76
C THR A 98 14.15 -10.21 6.53
N VAL A 99 13.28 -9.18 6.54
CA VAL A 99 13.44 -7.93 7.31
C VAL A 99 13.82 -8.22 8.75
N ARG A 100 13.00 -8.99 9.49
CA ARG A 100 13.28 -9.33 10.90
C ARG A 100 14.57 -10.12 11.13
N THR A 101 15.02 -10.87 10.13
CA THR A 101 16.28 -11.64 10.23
C THR A 101 17.47 -10.72 10.02
N LEU A 102 17.38 -9.81 9.05
CA LEU A 102 18.41 -8.82 8.74
C LEU A 102 18.56 -7.80 9.86
N GLU A 103 17.47 -7.22 10.37
CA GLU A 103 17.53 -6.20 11.43
C GLU A 103 18.23 -6.73 12.69
N LYS A 104 17.96 -8.00 13.06
CA LYS A 104 18.64 -8.67 14.19
C LYS A 104 20.14 -8.88 13.97
N ALA A 105 20.58 -9.00 12.72
CA ALA A 105 21.97 -9.34 12.39
C ALA A 105 22.81 -8.11 12.03
N ALA A 106 22.20 -7.09 11.43
CA ALA A 106 22.92 -6.04 10.71
C ALA A 106 22.84 -4.65 11.37
N GLY A 107 22.02 -4.47 12.42
CA GLY A 107 22.02 -3.25 13.23
C GLY A 107 21.43 -2.01 12.55
N TYR A 108 20.61 -2.18 11.52
CA TYR A 108 19.81 -1.13 10.88
C TYR A 108 18.38 -1.63 10.62
N ASN A 109 17.43 -0.71 10.54
CA ASN A 109 16.03 -1.01 10.26
C ASN A 109 15.80 -1.14 8.75
N VAL A 110 14.93 -2.07 8.36
CA VAL A 110 14.53 -2.26 6.96
C VAL A 110 13.04 -2.00 6.83
N PRO A 111 12.62 -0.93 6.12
CA PRO A 111 11.21 -0.64 5.95
C PRO A 111 10.53 -1.72 5.11
N TRP A 112 9.28 -2.07 5.41
CA TRP A 112 8.54 -3.05 4.61
C TRP A 112 8.17 -2.53 3.20
N THR A 113 8.19 -1.21 3.01
CA THR A 113 7.84 -0.52 1.76
C THR A 113 8.71 0.73 1.58
N LEU A 114 8.98 1.10 0.32
CA LEU A 114 9.62 2.38 -0.02
C LEU A 114 8.68 3.29 -0.80
N ILE A 115 8.84 4.60 -0.61
CA ILE A 115 8.09 5.62 -1.36
C ILE A 115 9.03 6.31 -2.33
N PHE A 116 8.64 6.44 -3.59
CA PHE A 116 9.39 7.13 -4.63
C PHE A 116 8.52 8.22 -5.25
N HIS A 117 9.04 9.43 -5.34
CA HIS A 117 8.50 10.45 -6.22
C HIS A 117 9.29 10.40 -7.53
N PHE A 118 8.63 10.05 -8.62
CA PHE A 118 9.22 9.96 -9.93
C PHE A 118 8.74 11.14 -10.79
N SER A 119 9.67 11.79 -11.47
CA SER A 119 9.41 12.87 -12.42
C SER A 119 10.43 12.80 -13.53
N LYS A 120 9.99 12.99 -14.78
CA LYS A 120 10.87 13.04 -15.96
C LYS A 120 11.90 14.18 -15.89
N SER A 121 11.58 15.25 -15.16
CA SER A 121 12.50 16.37 -14.92
C SER A 121 13.52 16.11 -13.80
N GLY A 122 13.36 15.02 -13.05
CA GLY A 122 14.25 14.65 -11.95
C GLY A 122 15.49 13.88 -12.41
N LEU A 123 16.46 13.73 -11.52
CA LEU A 123 17.70 12.99 -11.79
C LEU A 123 17.56 11.47 -11.55
N PHE A 124 16.45 11.00 -10.96
CA PHE A 124 16.21 9.59 -10.67
C PHE A 124 15.51 8.90 -11.83
N THR A 125 16.24 8.06 -12.56
CA THR A 125 15.77 7.39 -13.79
C THR A 125 15.04 6.07 -13.51
N PRO A 126 14.22 5.55 -14.44
CA PRO A 126 13.61 4.22 -14.31
C PRO A 126 14.63 3.10 -14.06
N GLN A 127 15.82 3.18 -14.65
CA GLN A 127 16.90 2.21 -14.44
C GLN A 127 17.47 2.28 -13.01
N MET A 128 17.53 3.48 -12.41
CA MET A 128 17.92 3.62 -11.02
C MET A 128 16.84 3.09 -10.06
N LEU A 129 15.57 3.29 -10.40
CA LEU A 129 14.45 2.72 -9.66
C LEU A 129 14.45 1.18 -9.72
N ASP A 130 14.61 0.59 -10.91
CA ASP A 130 14.77 -0.86 -11.13
C ASP A 130 15.90 -1.42 -10.24
N ARG A 131 17.09 -0.80 -10.28
CA ARG A 131 18.21 -1.18 -9.41
C ARG A 131 17.89 -1.05 -7.92
N ALA A 132 17.13 -0.04 -7.52
CA ALA A 132 16.73 0.15 -6.12
C ALA A 132 15.72 -0.92 -5.67
N ILE A 133 14.78 -1.31 -6.54
CA ILE A 133 13.81 -2.38 -6.28
C ILE A 133 14.51 -3.73 -6.21
N GLN A 134 15.43 -4.02 -7.13
CA GLN A 134 16.24 -5.25 -7.09
C GLN A 134 16.97 -5.42 -5.74
N GLN A 135 17.58 -4.35 -5.24
CA GLN A 135 18.20 -4.34 -3.91
C GLN A 135 17.17 -4.45 -2.79
N GLY A 136 16.00 -3.83 -2.96
CA GLY A 136 14.89 -3.93 -2.01
C GLY A 136 14.39 -5.37 -1.85
N GLU A 137 14.24 -6.11 -2.94
CA GLU A 137 13.84 -7.53 -2.92
C GLU A 137 14.83 -8.40 -2.13
N GLU A 138 16.14 -8.15 -2.29
CA GLU A 138 17.20 -8.82 -1.52
C GLU A 138 17.09 -8.54 -0.01
N LEU A 139 16.59 -7.36 0.35
CA LEU A 139 16.33 -6.93 1.73
C LEU A 139 14.95 -7.37 2.25
N GLY A 140 14.10 -7.95 1.41
CA GLY A 140 12.74 -8.38 1.76
C GLY A 140 11.66 -7.31 1.56
N ILE A 141 11.93 -6.26 0.78
CA ILE A 141 10.98 -5.21 0.41
C ILE A 141 10.31 -5.61 -0.91
N TYR A 142 9.00 -5.86 -0.86
CA TYR A 142 8.21 -6.26 -2.04
C TYR A 142 7.04 -5.31 -2.30
N SER A 143 7.03 -4.13 -1.68
CA SER A 143 5.96 -3.16 -1.86
C SER A 143 6.53 -1.77 -2.08
N TYR A 144 6.00 -1.08 -3.09
CA TYR A 144 6.54 0.19 -3.54
C TYR A 144 5.41 1.16 -3.85
N MET A 145 5.48 2.34 -3.24
CA MET A 145 4.54 3.44 -3.44
C MET A 145 5.20 4.45 -4.38
N ILE A 146 4.68 4.64 -5.57
CA ILE A 146 5.30 5.50 -6.58
C ILE A 146 4.36 6.64 -6.92
N PHE A 147 4.77 7.88 -6.66
CA PHE A 147 4.09 9.08 -7.11
C PHE A 147 4.66 9.50 -8.45
N SER A 148 3.83 9.45 -9.48
CA SER A 148 4.23 9.84 -10.84
C SER A 148 3.82 11.28 -11.11
N ASN A 149 4.80 12.19 -11.10
CA ASN A 149 4.58 13.61 -11.36
C ASN A 149 4.92 13.93 -12.83
N GLY A 150 3.97 14.52 -13.58
CA GLY A 150 4.18 15.00 -14.96
C GLY A 150 3.64 14.08 -16.07
N GLU A 151 3.20 14.64 -17.21
CA GLU A 151 2.29 13.97 -18.17
C GLU A 151 2.74 12.61 -18.73
N GLU A 152 4.05 12.36 -18.90
CA GLU A 152 4.58 11.16 -19.58
C GLU A 152 5.20 10.13 -18.62
N ALA A 153 5.16 10.37 -17.32
CA ALA A 153 5.96 9.62 -16.35
C ALA A 153 5.50 8.15 -16.09
N PRO A 154 4.21 7.78 -16.11
CA PRO A 154 3.81 6.39 -15.80
C PRO A 154 4.26 5.34 -16.83
N MET A 155 4.25 5.68 -18.12
CA MET A 155 4.64 4.73 -19.18
C MET A 155 6.14 4.38 -19.13
N GLU A 156 6.98 5.31 -18.68
CA GLU A 156 8.42 5.07 -18.51
C GLU A 156 8.72 4.04 -17.38
N LEU A 157 7.76 3.79 -16.50
CA LEU A 157 7.88 2.83 -15.40
C LEU A 157 7.50 1.40 -15.82
N VAL A 158 6.91 1.19 -16.99
CA VAL A 158 6.44 -0.12 -17.45
C VAL A 158 7.53 -1.21 -17.37
N PRO A 159 8.77 -0.98 -17.86
CA PRO A 159 9.82 -1.99 -17.75
C PRO A 159 10.11 -2.40 -16.30
N VAL A 160 10.04 -1.45 -15.36
CA VAL A 160 10.22 -1.73 -13.92
C VAL A 160 9.09 -2.64 -13.41
N LEU A 161 7.85 -2.35 -13.79
CA LEU A 161 6.69 -3.18 -13.39
C LEU A 161 6.81 -4.61 -13.95
N GLU A 162 7.31 -4.76 -15.17
CA GLU A 162 7.50 -6.06 -15.83
C GLU A 162 8.66 -6.86 -15.23
N ASN A 163 9.77 -6.21 -14.89
CA ASN A 163 10.97 -6.86 -14.36
C ASN A 163 10.78 -7.41 -12.94
N HIS A 164 9.81 -6.88 -12.17
CA HIS A 164 9.59 -7.23 -10.77
C HIS A 164 8.18 -7.82 -10.53
N PRO A 165 7.86 -9.01 -11.10
CA PRO A 165 6.52 -9.58 -11.08
C PRO A 165 6.06 -10.05 -9.68
N ASP A 166 6.97 -10.20 -8.72
CA ASP A 166 6.68 -10.60 -7.35
C ASP A 166 6.50 -9.40 -6.38
N CYS A 167 6.72 -8.17 -6.86
CA CYS A 167 6.48 -6.94 -6.10
C CYS A 167 5.06 -6.41 -6.29
N ALA A 168 4.54 -5.68 -5.31
CA ALA A 168 3.29 -4.94 -5.40
C ALA A 168 3.57 -3.45 -5.57
N PHE A 169 3.08 -2.87 -6.67
CA PHE A 169 3.25 -1.45 -6.96
C PHE A 169 1.95 -0.69 -6.74
N VAL A 170 1.99 0.38 -5.96
CA VAL A 170 0.89 1.34 -5.86
C VAL A 170 1.32 2.61 -6.55
N LEU A 171 0.74 2.87 -7.72
CA LEU A 171 1.17 3.96 -8.61
C LEU A 171 0.14 5.09 -8.56
N PHE A 172 0.52 6.19 -7.90
CA PHE A 172 -0.28 7.40 -7.76
C PHE A 172 -0.11 8.28 -9.00
N CYS A 173 -1.21 8.48 -9.72
CA CYS A 173 -1.25 9.22 -10.99
C CYS A 173 -2.29 10.33 -10.94
N GLU A 174 -2.03 11.38 -11.72
CA GLU A 174 -2.99 12.36 -12.19
C GLU A 174 -3.87 11.74 -13.28
N ASN A 175 -5.13 12.18 -13.36
CA ASN A 175 -6.11 11.64 -14.31
C ASN A 175 -5.65 11.72 -15.78
N ARG A 176 -4.99 12.81 -16.17
CA ARG A 176 -4.49 13.03 -17.54
C ARG A 176 -3.39 12.04 -17.98
N GLN A 177 -2.72 11.38 -17.03
CA GLN A 177 -1.64 10.43 -17.35
C GLN A 177 -2.16 9.02 -17.64
N VAL A 178 -3.45 8.74 -17.38
CA VAL A 178 -4.02 7.40 -17.51
C VAL A 178 -4.55 7.20 -18.93
N SER A 179 -3.72 6.62 -19.79
CA SER A 179 -4.06 6.27 -21.17
C SER A 179 -4.60 4.85 -21.28
N ASP A 180 -5.30 4.54 -22.39
CA ASP A 180 -5.76 3.18 -22.69
C ASP A 180 -4.59 2.17 -22.81
N GLU A 181 -3.42 2.64 -23.24
CA GLU A 181 -2.19 1.85 -23.31
C GLU A 181 -1.71 1.49 -21.91
N LEU A 182 -1.64 2.46 -21.00
CA LEU A 182 -1.26 2.21 -19.60
C LEU A 182 -2.20 1.20 -18.95
N ILE A 183 -3.53 1.36 -19.10
CA ILE A 183 -4.51 0.41 -18.55
C ILE A 183 -4.26 -1.01 -19.08
N THR A 184 -3.96 -1.12 -20.37
CA THR A 184 -3.69 -2.40 -21.02
C THR A 184 -2.43 -3.06 -20.45
N VAL A 185 -1.36 -2.30 -20.24
CA VAL A 185 -0.13 -2.80 -19.60
C VAL A 185 -0.40 -3.23 -18.16
N ILE A 186 -1.10 -2.42 -17.37
CA ILE A 186 -1.41 -2.76 -15.96
C ILE A 186 -2.20 -4.08 -15.85
N LEU A 187 -3.16 -4.33 -16.75
CA LEU A 187 -3.89 -5.60 -16.84
C LEU A 187 -3.01 -6.78 -17.30
N GLN A 188 -1.92 -6.51 -18.02
CA GLN A 188 -0.95 -7.54 -18.41
C GLN A 188 -0.04 -7.92 -17.24
N VAL A 189 0.61 -6.94 -16.60
CA VAL A 189 1.56 -7.16 -15.49
C VAL A 189 0.89 -7.60 -14.19
N LYS A 190 -0.35 -7.13 -13.94
CA LYS A 190 -1.22 -7.53 -12.83
C LYS A 190 -0.71 -7.25 -11.40
N ASN A 191 0.51 -6.76 -11.26
CA ASN A 191 1.19 -6.51 -9.99
C ASN A 191 1.05 -5.05 -9.51
N THR A 192 0.23 -4.25 -10.19
CA THR A 192 0.09 -2.82 -9.93
C THR A 192 -1.35 -2.42 -9.62
N LEU A 193 -1.52 -1.58 -8.61
CA LEU A 193 -2.73 -0.84 -8.27
C LEU A 193 -2.56 0.61 -8.72
N LEU A 194 -3.36 1.06 -9.70
CA LEU A 194 -3.41 2.47 -10.09
C LEU A 194 -4.24 3.25 -9.07
N CYS A 195 -3.66 4.31 -8.51
CA CYS A 195 -4.33 5.26 -7.62
C CYS A 195 -4.58 6.56 -8.37
N LEU A 196 -5.84 6.87 -8.66
CA LEU A 196 -6.25 8.05 -9.40
C LEU A 196 -6.45 9.25 -8.46
N HIS A 197 -5.98 10.42 -8.86
CA HIS A 197 -6.25 11.64 -8.12
C HIS A 197 -7.76 11.95 -8.14
N CYS A 198 -8.36 12.16 -6.97
CA CYS A 198 -9.77 12.49 -6.83
C CYS A 198 -10.00 14.00 -7.05
N ASP A 199 -9.76 14.45 -8.27
CA ASP A 199 -9.91 15.84 -8.72
C ASP A 199 -10.66 15.91 -10.07
N ASP A 200 -10.49 17.02 -10.80
CA ASP A 200 -11.11 17.21 -12.11
C ASP A 200 -10.73 16.09 -13.09
N GLY A 201 -11.76 15.44 -13.64
CA GLY A 201 -11.59 14.31 -14.57
C GLY A 201 -11.60 12.93 -13.91
N PHE A 202 -11.55 12.84 -12.58
CA PHE A 202 -11.53 11.57 -11.84
C PHE A 202 -12.64 10.60 -12.26
N LEU A 203 -13.89 11.04 -12.30
CA LEU A 203 -15.03 10.19 -12.67
C LEU A 203 -14.96 9.69 -14.12
N GLN A 204 -14.39 10.48 -15.03
CA GLN A 204 -14.24 10.10 -16.43
C GLN A 204 -13.16 9.01 -16.58
N THR A 205 -12.01 9.19 -15.91
CA THR A 205 -10.95 8.18 -15.87
C THR A 205 -11.44 6.90 -15.17
N ALA A 206 -12.12 7.03 -14.03
CA ALA A 206 -12.71 5.90 -13.32
C ALA A 206 -13.70 5.11 -14.19
N LYS A 207 -14.48 5.78 -15.04
CA LYS A 207 -15.38 5.11 -15.99
C LYS A 207 -14.61 4.28 -17.02
N GLN A 208 -13.46 4.77 -17.50
CA GLN A 208 -12.58 4.02 -18.41
C GLN A 208 -11.95 2.80 -17.70
N MET A 209 -11.47 2.97 -16.47
CA MET A 209 -10.94 1.87 -15.66
C MET A 209 -11.98 0.77 -15.43
N ASN A 210 -13.19 1.17 -15.03
CA ASN A 210 -14.30 0.26 -14.78
C ASN A 210 -14.75 -0.50 -16.04
N SER A 211 -14.79 0.14 -17.22
CA SER A 211 -15.19 -0.53 -18.46
C SER A 211 -14.20 -1.62 -18.91
N ARG A 212 -12.97 -1.55 -18.41
CA ARG A 212 -11.90 -2.53 -18.65
C ARG A 212 -11.72 -3.52 -17.49
N HIS A 213 -12.58 -3.44 -16.47
CA HIS A 213 -12.46 -4.23 -15.23
C HIS A 213 -11.11 -4.06 -14.54
N CYS A 214 -10.42 -2.92 -14.72
CA CYS A 214 -9.14 -2.72 -14.06
C CYS A 214 -9.36 -2.47 -12.56
N PHE A 215 -8.56 -3.11 -11.71
CA PHE A 215 -8.52 -2.82 -10.28
C PHE A 215 -7.74 -1.50 -10.05
N PHE A 216 -8.40 -0.53 -9.40
CA PHE A 216 -7.86 0.79 -9.13
C PHE A 216 -8.35 1.34 -7.78
N ALA A 217 -7.75 2.43 -7.33
CA ALA A 217 -8.08 3.16 -6.12
C ALA A 217 -8.10 4.66 -6.38
N ALA A 218 -8.51 5.45 -5.38
CA ALA A 218 -8.47 6.90 -5.43
C ALA A 218 -7.53 7.46 -4.36
N TRP A 219 -6.99 8.66 -4.59
CA TRP A 219 -6.23 9.40 -3.59
C TRP A 219 -6.56 10.89 -3.58
N TYR A 220 -6.32 11.55 -2.46
CA TYR A 220 -6.52 12.99 -2.33
C TYR A 220 -5.47 13.61 -1.38
N PRO A 221 -4.78 14.68 -1.79
CA PRO A 221 -3.84 15.40 -0.94
C PRO A 221 -4.57 16.32 0.03
N TYR A 222 -4.08 16.47 1.26
CA TYR A 222 -4.67 17.38 2.24
C TYR A 222 -3.64 18.21 3.00
N ASP A 223 -4.04 19.41 3.41
CA ASP A 223 -3.29 20.29 4.31
C ASP A 223 -4.17 20.81 5.45
N ASP A 224 -3.71 21.85 6.16
CA ASP A 224 -4.41 22.45 7.28
C ASP A 224 -5.77 23.08 6.91
N THR A 225 -6.01 23.36 5.62
CA THR A 225 -7.28 23.89 5.13
C THR A 225 -8.34 22.80 4.93
N PHE A 226 -7.95 21.53 4.95
CA PHE A 226 -8.86 20.41 4.72
C PHE A 226 -9.96 20.33 5.78
N GLN A 227 -11.19 20.20 5.30
CA GLN A 227 -12.40 20.12 6.13
C GLN A 227 -13.13 18.80 5.90
N LYS A 228 -13.57 18.17 6.98
CA LYS A 228 -14.41 16.96 6.93
C LYS A 228 -15.67 17.16 6.07
N ALA A 229 -16.31 18.32 6.18
CA ALA A 229 -17.52 18.62 5.41
C ALA A 229 -17.26 18.61 3.90
N PHE A 230 -16.08 19.06 3.46
CA PHE A 230 -15.68 18.99 2.06
C PHE A 230 -15.55 17.53 1.60
N TYR A 231 -14.88 16.67 2.39
CA TYR A 231 -14.84 15.23 2.08
C TYR A 231 -16.24 14.62 1.93
N GLN A 232 -17.13 14.88 2.88
CA GLN A 232 -18.47 14.28 2.87
C GLN A 232 -19.36 14.77 1.72
N ARG A 233 -19.22 16.03 1.31
CA ARG A 233 -20.08 16.66 0.29
C ARG A 233 -19.53 16.53 -1.12
N GLU A 234 -18.21 16.60 -1.28
CA GLU A 234 -17.57 16.71 -2.60
C GLU A 234 -16.81 15.43 -2.99
N LEU A 235 -15.95 14.91 -2.11
CA LEU A 235 -15.07 13.79 -2.47
C LEU A 235 -15.74 12.43 -2.36
N LEU A 236 -16.40 12.14 -1.24
CA LEU A 236 -17.03 10.85 -0.97
C LEU A 236 -18.07 10.46 -2.04
N PRO A 237 -18.98 11.34 -2.49
CA PRO A 237 -19.91 10.99 -3.56
C PRO A 237 -19.21 10.56 -4.85
N GLN A 238 -18.10 11.21 -5.21
CA GLN A 238 -17.32 10.86 -6.40
C GLN A 238 -16.65 9.49 -6.23
N VAL A 239 -16.02 9.23 -5.08
CA VAL A 239 -15.40 7.94 -4.74
C VAL A 239 -16.42 6.79 -4.80
N LEU A 240 -17.62 7.00 -4.27
CA LEU A 240 -18.72 6.02 -4.32
C LEU A 240 -19.23 5.80 -5.75
N GLN A 241 -19.38 6.87 -6.53
CA GLN A 241 -19.80 6.79 -7.92
C GLN A 241 -18.75 6.07 -8.80
N ALA A 242 -17.46 6.33 -8.56
CA ALA A 242 -16.35 5.66 -9.20
C ALA A 242 -16.21 4.18 -8.80
N ARG A 243 -16.87 3.76 -7.71
CA ARG A 243 -16.78 2.42 -7.11
C ARG A 243 -15.35 2.05 -6.72
N THR A 244 -14.55 3.03 -6.28
CA THR A 244 -13.17 2.76 -5.87
C THR A 244 -13.14 2.09 -4.51
N PRO A 245 -12.51 0.91 -4.38
CA PRO A 245 -12.48 0.17 -3.14
C PRO A 245 -11.64 0.83 -2.04
N PHE A 246 -10.58 1.54 -2.42
CA PHE A 246 -9.65 2.16 -1.48
C PHE A 246 -9.58 3.67 -1.75
N PHE A 247 -9.53 4.46 -0.68
CA PHE A 247 -9.35 5.90 -0.78
C PHE A 247 -8.23 6.40 0.13
N PHE A 248 -7.12 6.86 -0.47
CA PHE A 248 -5.93 7.30 0.23
C PHE A 248 -5.96 8.80 0.50
N PHE A 249 -5.88 9.19 1.77
CA PHE A 249 -5.63 10.55 2.20
C PHE A 249 -4.13 10.76 2.40
N ILE A 250 -3.57 11.75 1.70
CA ILE A 250 -2.12 11.97 1.66
C ILE A 250 -1.80 13.36 2.20
N ALA A 251 -1.15 13.43 3.35
CA ALA A 251 -0.78 14.71 3.94
C ALA A 251 0.28 15.42 3.06
N LEU A 252 0.04 16.69 2.73
CA LEU A 252 1.08 17.53 2.16
C LEU A 252 2.18 17.78 3.19
N ARG A 253 3.41 18.02 2.73
CA ARG A 253 4.58 18.22 3.61
C ARG A 253 4.41 19.39 4.59
N THR A 254 3.63 20.40 4.18
CA THR A 254 3.30 21.58 4.98
C THR A 254 2.21 21.32 6.01
N CYS A 255 1.55 20.16 6.00
CA CYS A 255 0.43 19.86 6.89
C CYS A 255 0.89 19.67 8.34
N SER A 256 0.24 20.40 9.25
CA SER A 256 0.54 20.35 10.67
C SER A 256 0.30 18.97 11.28
N SER A 257 1.05 18.66 12.33
CA SER A 257 0.83 17.44 13.12
C SER A 257 -0.59 17.35 13.70
N GLN A 258 -1.19 18.50 14.01
CA GLN A 258 -2.54 18.57 14.57
C GLN A 258 -3.58 18.16 13.55
N LYS A 259 -3.51 18.71 12.33
CA LYS A 259 -4.43 18.33 11.25
C LYS A 259 -4.28 16.87 10.86
N ARG A 260 -3.04 16.35 10.77
CA ARG A 260 -2.82 14.92 10.49
C ARG A 260 -3.48 14.01 11.53
N ARG A 261 -3.38 14.33 12.83
CA ARG A 261 -4.07 13.58 13.89
C ARG A 261 -5.59 13.67 13.77
N GLU A 262 -6.12 14.85 13.43
CA GLU A 262 -7.56 15.05 13.21
C GLU A 262 -8.08 14.18 12.06
N VAL A 263 -7.44 14.24 10.89
CA VAL A 263 -7.81 13.44 9.71
C VAL A 263 -7.70 11.95 10.01
N ARG A 264 -6.61 11.51 10.67
CA ARG A 264 -6.45 10.11 11.11
C ARG A 264 -7.60 9.65 12.00
N SER A 265 -8.01 10.46 12.97
CA SER A 265 -9.12 10.13 13.87
C SER A 265 -10.42 9.91 13.09
N GLU A 266 -10.70 10.75 12.10
CA GLU A 266 -11.89 10.62 11.26
C GLU A 266 -11.85 9.39 10.35
N ILE A 267 -10.68 9.06 9.78
CA ILE A 267 -10.48 7.84 8.98
C ILE A 267 -10.73 6.59 9.84
N LEU A 268 -10.19 6.55 11.07
CA LEU A 268 -10.40 5.43 11.99
C LEU A 268 -11.87 5.30 12.39
N LYS A 269 -12.58 6.41 12.65
CA LYS A 269 -14.03 6.38 12.89
C LYS A 269 -14.79 5.82 11.70
N CYS A 270 -14.45 6.23 10.47
CA CYS A 270 -15.07 5.71 9.24
C CYS A 270 -14.88 4.18 9.10
N ARG A 271 -13.69 3.67 9.41
CA ARG A 271 -13.40 2.23 9.44
C ARG A 271 -14.16 1.48 10.53
N GLN A 272 -14.42 2.11 11.66
CA GLN A 272 -15.19 1.51 12.75
C GLN A 272 -16.69 1.49 12.43
N THR A 273 -17.23 2.57 11.86
CA THR A 273 -18.66 2.66 11.53
C THR A 273 -19.04 1.84 10.31
N GLN A 274 -18.14 1.73 9.32
CA GLN A 274 -18.31 0.92 8.12
C GLN A 274 -19.62 1.20 7.36
N SER A 275 -20.04 2.47 7.39
CA SER A 275 -21.29 2.91 6.77
C SER A 275 -21.21 2.93 5.25
N GLU A 276 -20.02 3.19 4.71
CA GLU A 276 -19.79 3.33 3.28
C GLU A 276 -18.97 2.16 2.71
N PRO A 277 -19.21 1.74 1.46
CA PRO A 277 -18.47 0.65 0.82
C PRO A 277 -17.11 1.12 0.27
N VAL A 278 -16.33 1.83 1.09
CA VAL A 278 -14.97 2.29 0.78
C VAL A 278 -14.07 2.13 2.01
N PHE A 279 -12.85 1.65 1.79
CA PHE A 279 -11.85 1.57 2.83
C PHE A 279 -10.92 2.79 2.76
N CYS A 280 -11.15 3.77 3.65
CA CYS A 280 -10.31 4.97 3.75
C CYS A 280 -8.94 4.63 4.35
N ILE A 281 -7.87 5.27 3.88
CA ILE A 281 -6.48 5.02 4.27
C ILE A 281 -5.78 6.34 4.59
N ASP A 282 -5.18 6.44 5.77
CA ASP A 282 -4.20 7.49 6.06
C ASP A 282 -2.87 6.99 5.55
N PHE A 283 -2.40 7.55 4.42
CA PHE A 283 -1.25 7.01 3.71
C PHE A 283 -0.03 6.87 4.62
N TYR A 284 0.48 7.96 5.21
CA TYR A 284 1.71 7.87 6.00
C TYR A 284 1.52 7.12 7.32
N ALA A 285 0.42 7.37 8.03
CA ALA A 285 0.25 6.80 9.35
C ALA A 285 -0.08 5.30 9.30
N ASP A 286 -0.76 4.82 8.26
CA ASP A 286 -0.99 3.38 8.07
C ASP A 286 0.25 2.66 7.54
N LEU A 287 1.06 3.27 6.67
CA LEU A 287 2.35 2.68 6.28
C LEU A 287 3.28 2.53 7.49
N ALA A 288 3.40 3.57 8.33
CA ALA A 288 4.18 3.54 9.57
C ALA A 288 3.62 2.51 10.56
N PHE A 289 2.29 2.41 10.66
CA PHE A 289 1.64 1.43 11.52
C PHE A 289 1.99 0.00 11.09
N ILE A 290 1.90 -0.31 9.79
CA ILE A 290 2.26 -1.63 9.25
C ILE A 290 3.73 -1.94 9.54
N ASP A 291 4.60 -0.94 9.34
CA ASP A 291 6.04 -1.08 9.59
C ASP A 291 6.33 -1.43 11.05
N GLY A 292 5.75 -0.71 12.01
CA GLY A 292 5.92 -0.97 13.44
C GLY A 292 5.43 -2.33 13.93
N VAL A 293 4.63 -3.04 13.15
CA VAL A 293 4.20 -4.41 13.45
C VAL A 293 5.10 -5.45 12.76
N ILE A 294 5.69 -5.11 11.63
CA ILE A 294 6.64 -5.94 10.89
C ILE A 294 8.04 -5.86 11.50
N SER A 295 8.58 -4.64 11.59
CA SER A 295 9.84 -4.22 12.21
C SER A 295 9.63 -3.85 13.69
N SER A 296 10.73 -3.72 14.44
CA SER A 296 10.73 -3.25 15.83
C SER A 296 10.62 -1.73 15.97
N ASP A 297 10.91 -0.96 14.91
CA ASP A 297 10.94 0.50 14.95
C ASP A 297 10.26 1.08 13.70
N PRO A 298 9.09 1.75 13.82
CA PRO A 298 8.36 2.26 12.68
C PRO A 298 9.15 3.29 11.87
N CYS A 299 9.40 2.98 10.60
CA CYS A 299 10.06 3.88 9.66
C CYS A 299 9.26 4.00 8.35
N VAL A 300 9.23 5.21 7.80
CA VAL A 300 8.69 5.48 6.46
C VAL A 300 9.72 6.31 5.71
N LEU A 301 10.33 5.68 4.71
CA LEU A 301 11.38 6.28 3.90
C LEU A 301 10.81 6.70 2.55
N THR A 302 11.01 7.97 2.19
CA THR A 302 10.64 8.51 0.88
C THR A 302 11.87 9.02 0.14
N PHE A 303 11.86 8.87 -1.19
CA PHE A 303 12.86 9.40 -2.10
C PHE A 303 12.21 10.41 -3.03
N ASN A 304 12.81 11.59 -3.16
CA ASN A 304 12.35 12.60 -4.10
C ASN A 304 12.75 12.26 -5.56
N ALA A 305 12.38 13.15 -6.50
CA ALA A 305 12.66 12.98 -7.93
C ALA A 305 14.15 12.93 -8.30
N ASP A 306 15.06 13.28 -7.38
CA ASP A 306 16.51 13.18 -7.57
C ASP A 306 17.12 11.95 -6.85
N GLY A 307 16.26 11.10 -6.29
CA GLY A 307 16.64 9.88 -5.59
C GLY A 307 17.26 10.17 -4.22
N ILE A 308 16.95 11.32 -3.62
CA ILE A 308 17.46 11.72 -2.30
C ILE A 308 16.45 11.32 -1.23
N SER A 309 16.93 10.66 -0.17
CA SER A 309 16.13 10.27 0.99
C SER A 309 15.62 11.50 1.75
N GLU A 310 14.33 11.45 2.09
CA GLU A 310 13.65 12.48 2.84
C GLU A 310 12.73 11.85 3.89
N ALA A 311 12.52 12.58 4.98
CA ALA A 311 11.54 12.18 5.98
C ALA A 311 10.13 12.33 5.43
N ALA A 312 9.30 11.30 5.62
CA ALA A 312 7.88 11.39 5.36
C ALA A 312 7.20 12.35 6.35
N PRO A 313 6.07 12.98 5.97
CA PRO A 313 5.26 13.82 6.87
C PRO A 313 4.91 13.09 8.18
N GLY A 314 5.45 13.58 9.29
CA GLY A 314 5.24 12.99 10.62
C GLY A 314 6.33 12.08 11.14
N CYS A 315 7.34 11.78 10.32
CA CYS A 315 8.52 11.07 10.75
C CYS A 315 9.60 12.04 11.27
N TYR A 316 10.55 11.51 12.04
CA TYR A 316 11.70 12.27 12.49
C TYR A 316 12.57 12.72 11.30
N PRO A 317 13.22 13.90 11.38
CA PRO A 317 14.17 14.32 10.36
C PRO A 317 15.25 13.26 10.14
N MET A 318 15.61 13.03 8.89
CA MET A 318 16.60 12.05 8.51
C MET A 318 17.69 12.68 7.66
N LYS A 319 18.87 12.06 7.64
CA LYS A 319 19.98 12.50 6.82
C LYS A 319 19.66 12.27 5.34
N ALA A 320 19.82 13.30 4.52
CA ALA A 320 19.67 13.19 3.08
C ALA A 320 20.82 12.38 2.47
N ARG A 321 20.48 11.32 1.76
CA ARG A 321 21.40 10.42 1.05
C ARG A 321 20.82 10.07 -0.31
N SER A 322 21.67 9.97 -1.32
CA SER A 322 21.22 9.67 -2.68
C SER A 322 21.43 8.20 -3.03
N LEU A 323 20.40 7.58 -3.60
CA LEU A 323 20.49 6.25 -4.24
C LEU A 323 21.34 6.24 -5.51
N ARG A 324 21.76 7.41 -6.01
CA ARG A 324 22.69 7.52 -7.14
C ARG A 324 24.13 7.19 -6.75
N ASP A 325 24.48 7.49 -5.50
CA ASP A 325 25.86 7.40 -4.99
C ASP A 325 26.07 6.21 -4.04
N HIS A 326 24.99 5.65 -3.49
CA HIS A 326 25.04 4.58 -2.49
C HIS A 326 24.12 3.43 -2.88
N THR A 327 24.46 2.22 -2.47
CA THR A 327 23.52 1.09 -2.44
C THR A 327 22.39 1.38 -1.43
N LEU A 328 21.25 0.72 -1.62
CA LEU A 328 20.13 0.82 -0.67
C LEU A 328 20.55 0.37 0.73
N GLN A 329 21.35 -0.70 0.83
CA GLN A 329 21.86 -1.19 2.11
C GLN A 329 22.76 -0.17 2.84
N GLU A 330 23.72 0.44 2.14
CA GLU A 330 24.58 1.50 2.71
C GLU A 330 23.72 2.67 3.18
N LEU A 331 22.73 3.07 2.38
CA LEU A 331 21.82 4.15 2.72
C LEU A 331 21.00 3.83 3.98
N LEU A 332 20.39 2.64 4.07
CA LEU A 332 19.61 2.25 5.25
C LEU A 332 20.47 2.21 6.51
N THR A 333 21.72 1.76 6.41
CA THR A 333 22.66 1.72 7.55
C THR A 333 22.89 3.12 8.13
N GLU A 334 22.93 4.15 7.29
CA GLU A 334 23.17 5.52 7.72
C GLU A 334 21.91 6.29 8.10
N VAL A 335 20.81 6.05 7.39
CA VAL A 335 19.57 6.84 7.50
C VAL A 335 18.62 6.24 8.54
N LEU A 336 18.68 4.91 8.74
CA LEU A 336 17.81 4.16 9.64
C LEU A 336 18.61 3.20 10.54
N PRO A 337 19.57 3.69 11.34
CA PRO A 337 20.32 2.85 12.26
C PRO A 337 19.39 2.26 13.34
N HIS A 338 19.61 1.00 13.73
CA HIS A 338 18.87 0.41 14.84
C HIS A 338 19.30 1.12 16.14
N PRO A 339 18.37 1.53 17.02
CA PRO A 339 18.74 2.11 18.29
C PRO A 339 19.62 1.11 19.08
N PRO A 340 20.70 1.57 19.75
CA PRO A 340 21.52 0.68 20.58
C PRO A 340 20.62 0.02 21.63
N GLU A 341 20.80 -1.30 21.85
CA GLU A 341 20.01 -2.05 22.84
C GLU A 341 20.06 -1.35 24.19
N ALA A 342 18.99 -0.63 24.54
CA ALA A 342 18.85 -0.05 25.86
C ALA A 342 18.67 -1.19 26.87
N SER A 343 19.55 -1.25 27.85
CA SER A 343 19.48 -2.14 29.00
C SER A 343 18.24 -1.86 29.87
N ALA A 344 17.08 -2.45 29.51
CA ALA A 344 15.88 -2.74 30.31
C ALA A 344 15.08 -1.56 30.96
N PRO A 345 13.83 -1.76 31.46
CA PRO A 345 12.93 -2.92 31.40
C PRO A 345 11.57 -2.65 30.70
N ARG A 346 10.83 -3.74 30.45
CA ARG A 346 9.42 -3.76 30.04
C ARG A 346 8.50 -3.18 31.13
N THR A 347 7.84 -2.06 30.85
CA THR A 347 6.59 -1.59 31.48
C THR A 347 5.85 -0.80 30.39
N GLY A 348 4.79 -1.29 29.76
CA GLY A 348 3.50 -1.55 30.39
C GLY A 348 2.64 -0.29 30.35
N ALA A 349 2.05 0.05 29.20
CA ALA A 349 0.86 0.90 29.09
C ALA A 349 0.34 0.86 27.65
N VAL A 350 -0.59 -0.05 27.40
CA VAL A 350 -1.64 0.10 26.40
C VAL A 350 -2.58 1.18 26.94
N GLN A 351 -2.81 2.24 26.16
CA GLN A 351 -4.08 2.99 26.12
C GLN A 351 -4.20 3.70 24.78
#